data_AF-A0ABD1W7G3-F1
#
_entry.id   AF-A0ABD1W7G3-F1
#
_cell.length_a   1.000
_cell.length_b   1.000
_cell.length_c   1.000
_cell.angle_alpha   90.00
_cell.angle_beta   90.00
_cell.angle_gamma   90.00
#
_symmetry.space_group_name_H-M   'P 1'
#
loop_
_entity.id
_entity.type
_entity.pdbx_description
1 polymer ?
#
loop_
_entity_poly.entity_id
_entity_poly.type
_entity_poly.pdbx_seq_one_letter_code
_entity_poly.pdbx_strand_id
1 'polypeptide(L)'
;MNIGYDRDTRLGRYGQSGYLLVVSMYTEYDRDIRLGIYGQLGYLLFVSMNIGYDRDTRLGRYGQSGYLLDVSMYTGYDRDTRLGIYRYSGYLLFVSMNIGYDRDTRLGRYGQSGYLLVVSMYTGYDRDTRLGIYGQSGYFLFVSMNIGYDRDTQLGIYG
;
A
#
# COMPACT_ATOMS: atom_id res chain seq x y z
N MET A 1 16.14 -1.84 1.16
CA MET A 1 17.06 -0.92 0.46
C MET A 1 16.82 0.48 1.01
N ASN A 2 17.87 1.26 1.24
CA ASN A 2 17.78 2.64 1.73
C ASN A 2 18.30 3.58 0.62
N ILE A 3 17.50 4.58 0.24
CA ILE A 3 17.86 5.61 -0.74
C ILE A 3 17.72 6.96 -0.03
N GLY A 4 18.82 7.68 0.15
CA GLY A 4 18.83 8.94 0.92
C GLY A 4 18.21 10.12 0.15
N TYR A 5 18.85 10.51 -0.95
CA TYR A 5 18.39 11.61 -1.81
C TYR A 5 18.49 11.18 -3.28
N ASP A 6 17.37 11.15 -3.98
CA ASP A 6 17.32 11.00 -5.44
C ASP A 6 16.38 12.06 -6.02
N ARG A 7 16.55 12.39 -7.29
CA ARG A 7 15.60 13.23 -8.02
C ARG A 7 14.42 12.41 -8.52
N ASP A 8 14.63 11.13 -8.84
CA ASP A 8 13.57 10.24 -9.35
C ASP A 8 13.86 8.77 -8.99
N THR A 9 13.36 8.25 -7.87
CA THR A 9 13.47 6.81 -7.57
C THR A 9 12.47 5.98 -8.38
N ARG A 10 12.99 5.07 -9.21
CA ARG A 10 12.20 4.02 -9.88
C ARG A 10 12.68 2.63 -9.50
N LEU A 11 11.81 1.82 -8.94
CA LEU A 11 12.13 0.44 -8.57
C LEU A 11 11.07 -0.53 -9.08
N GLY A 12 11.51 -1.51 -9.86
CA GLY A 12 10.74 -2.71 -10.18
C GLY A 12 11.35 -3.89 -9.43
N ARG A 13 10.62 -4.52 -8.51
CA ARG A 13 11.10 -5.72 -7.82
C ARG A 13 10.19 -6.90 -8.11
N TYR A 14 10.77 -7.93 -8.71
CA TYR A 14 10.15 -9.23 -8.94
C TYR A 14 10.79 -10.26 -7.99
N GLY A 15 9.99 -11.11 -7.35
CA GLY A 15 10.51 -12.19 -6.52
C GLY A 15 9.60 -13.41 -6.45
N GLN A 16 10.21 -14.59 -6.53
CA GLN A 16 9.57 -15.89 -6.27
C GLN A 16 10.36 -16.61 -5.17
N SER A 17 9.65 -17.22 -4.24
CA SER A 17 10.18 -17.96 -3.07
C SER A 17 9.10 -18.94 -2.62
N GLY A 18 9.53 -20.15 -2.25
CA GLY A 18 8.61 -21.21 -1.84
C GLY A 18 8.03 -21.01 -0.44
N TYR A 19 8.68 -20.24 0.42
CA TYR A 19 8.34 -20.15 1.84
C TYR A 19 8.15 -18.72 2.33
N LEU A 20 9.20 -17.90 2.32
CA LEU A 20 9.15 -16.53 2.83
C LEU A 20 9.84 -15.57 1.86
N LEU A 21 9.21 -14.41 1.64
CA LEU A 21 9.86 -13.25 1.04
C LEU A 21 9.55 -12.00 1.85
N VAL A 22 10.59 -11.22 2.14
CA VAL A 22 10.48 -9.91 2.77
C VAL A 22 11.03 -8.86 1.80
N VAL A 23 10.20 -7.89 1.47
CA VAL A 23 10.57 -6.75 0.64
C VAL A 23 10.40 -5.48 1.46
N SER A 24 11.51 -4.82 1.76
CA SER A 24 11.53 -3.54 2.47
C SER A 24 12.27 -2.47 1.67
N MET A 25 11.70 -1.27 1.69
CA MET A 25 12.31 -0.07 1.10
C MET A 25 12.12 1.12 2.03
N TYR A 26 13.15 1.96 2.09
CA TYR A 26 13.16 3.21 2.82
C TYR A 26 13.72 4.31 1.92
N THR A 27 13.01 5.44 1.84
CA THR A 27 13.46 6.65 1.14
C THR A 27 13.26 7.87 2.03
N GLU A 28 14.26 8.77 2.10
CA GLU A 28 14.15 9.98 2.94
C GLU A 28 13.59 11.17 2.18
N TYR A 29 14.21 11.51 1.05
CA TYR A 29 13.80 12.63 0.21
C TYR A 29 13.91 12.28 -1.27
N ASP A 30 12.80 12.33 -1.98
CA ASP A 30 12.76 12.24 -3.43
C ASP A 30 11.89 13.35 -4.01
N ARG A 31 11.95 13.55 -5.32
CA ARG A 31 10.90 14.31 -5.99
C ARG A 31 9.78 13.38 -6.39
N ASP A 32 10.12 12.29 -7.09
CA ASP A 32 9.16 11.41 -7.72
C ASP A 32 9.53 9.95 -7.43
N ILE A 33 8.66 9.24 -6.70
CA ILE A 33 8.83 7.80 -6.46
C ILE A 33 7.88 7.00 -7.34
N ARG A 34 8.43 6.04 -8.10
CA ARG A 34 7.62 5.04 -8.83
C ARG A 34 8.06 3.62 -8.52
N LEU A 35 7.21 2.87 -7.84
CA LEU A 35 7.55 1.50 -7.42
C LEU A 35 6.53 0.49 -7.94
N GLY A 36 7.06 -0.54 -8.58
CA GLY A 36 6.36 -1.74 -9.00
C GLY A 36 6.89 -2.94 -8.21
N ILE A 37 6.09 -3.52 -7.32
CA ILE A 37 6.47 -4.79 -6.66
C ILE A 37 5.54 -5.87 -7.16
N TYR A 38 6.12 -6.90 -7.77
CA TYR A 38 5.44 -8.13 -8.18
C TYR A 38 6.04 -9.33 -7.43
N GLY A 39 5.20 -10.20 -6.86
CA GLY A 39 5.67 -11.46 -6.30
C GLY A 39 4.57 -12.52 -6.24
N GLN A 40 4.94 -13.76 -6.50
CA GLN A 40 4.06 -14.93 -6.40
C GLN A 40 4.74 -15.96 -5.51
N LEU A 41 4.09 -16.31 -4.39
CA LEU A 41 4.77 -16.98 -3.27
C LEU A 41 3.92 -18.09 -2.65
N GLY A 42 4.61 -19.15 -2.21
CA GLY A 42 3.97 -20.35 -1.70
C GLY A 42 3.33 -20.20 -0.32
N TYR A 43 3.86 -19.33 0.56
CA TYR A 43 3.41 -19.27 1.95
C TYR A 43 3.33 -17.86 2.57
N LEU A 44 4.45 -17.13 2.73
CA LEU A 44 4.47 -15.83 3.40
C LEU A 44 5.10 -14.73 2.54
N LEU A 45 4.43 -13.59 2.46
CA LEU A 45 4.94 -12.36 1.83
C LEU A 45 4.73 -11.16 2.74
N PHE A 46 5.83 -10.49 3.09
CA PHE A 46 5.82 -9.21 3.79
C PHE A 46 6.39 -8.13 2.88
N VAL A 47 5.63 -7.05 2.69
CA VAL A 47 6.07 -5.89 1.90
C VAL A 47 5.88 -4.63 2.71
N SER A 48 6.98 -4.00 3.13
CA SER A 48 6.97 -2.70 3.80
C SER A 48 7.64 -1.62 2.95
N MET A 49 7.10 -0.41 3.02
CA MET A 49 7.79 0.79 2.55
C MET A 49 7.64 1.91 3.55
N ASN A 50 8.66 2.72 3.67
CA ASN A 50 8.64 3.95 4.42
C ASN A 50 9.26 5.05 3.56
N ILE A 51 8.49 6.11 3.34
CA ILE A 51 8.82 7.22 2.47
C ILE A 51 8.73 8.50 3.32
N GLY A 52 9.81 9.27 3.36
CA GLY A 52 9.91 10.49 4.17
C GLY A 52 9.19 11.67 3.55
N TYR A 53 9.84 12.32 2.57
CA TYR A 53 9.38 13.53 1.90
C TYR A 53 9.48 13.39 0.39
N ASP A 54 8.33 13.39 -0.30
CA ASP A 54 8.28 13.40 -1.75
C ASP A 54 7.37 14.51 -2.29
N ARG A 55 7.41 14.73 -3.61
CA ARG A 55 6.41 15.56 -4.30
C ARG A 55 5.32 14.69 -4.93
N ASP A 56 5.72 13.59 -5.59
CA ASP A 56 4.79 12.69 -6.27
C ASP A 56 5.16 11.22 -5.96
N THR A 57 4.38 10.53 -5.14
CA THR A 57 4.50 9.08 -4.94
C THR A 57 3.51 8.31 -5.82
N ARG A 58 4.00 7.39 -6.64
CA ARG A 58 3.17 6.44 -7.41
C ARG A 58 3.56 5.00 -7.17
N LEU A 59 2.65 4.25 -6.58
CA LEU A 59 2.93 2.88 -6.17
C LEU A 59 1.95 1.90 -6.81
N GLY A 60 2.50 0.98 -7.60
CA GLY A 60 1.81 -0.17 -8.17
C GLY A 60 2.29 -1.45 -7.48
N ARG A 61 1.40 -2.14 -6.78
CA ARG A 61 1.77 -3.31 -5.99
C ARG A 61 0.90 -4.49 -6.36
N TYR A 62 1.49 -5.50 -6.99
CA TYR A 62 0.83 -6.77 -7.31
C TYR A 62 1.47 -7.91 -6.55
N GLY A 63 0.69 -8.75 -5.87
CA GLY A 63 1.30 -9.91 -5.23
C GLY A 63 0.32 -10.94 -4.74
N GLN A 64 0.80 -12.17 -4.77
CA GLN A 64 0.03 -13.35 -4.43
C GLN A 64 0.80 -14.17 -3.40
N SER A 65 0.10 -14.62 -2.37
CA SER A 65 0.64 -15.56 -1.38
C SER A 65 -0.30 -16.73 -1.18
N GLY A 66 0.24 -17.92 -0.96
CA GLY A 66 -0.56 -19.12 -0.68
C GLY A 66 -1.22 -19.09 0.71
N TYR A 67 -0.62 -18.44 1.70
CA TYR A 67 -1.15 -18.42 3.07
C TYR A 67 -1.32 -17.01 3.64
N LEU A 68 -0.23 -16.25 3.81
CA LEU A 68 -0.28 -14.90 4.39
C LEU A 68 0.39 -13.89 3.47
N LEU A 69 -0.31 -12.77 3.27
CA LEU A 69 0.24 -11.58 2.64
C LEU A 69 -0.01 -10.39 3.55
N ASP A 70 1.08 -9.75 3.98
CA ASP A 70 1.05 -8.53 4.78
C ASP A 70 1.78 -7.42 4.03
N VAL A 71 1.08 -6.30 3.87
CA VAL A 71 1.56 -5.14 3.14
C VAL A 71 1.36 -3.91 4.01
N SER A 72 2.46 -3.23 4.32
CA SER A 72 2.45 -1.97 5.02
C SER A 72 3.10 -0.86 4.20
N MET A 73 2.66 0.36 4.46
CA MET A 73 3.25 1.56 3.91
C MET A 73 3.12 2.73 4.87
N TYR A 74 4.18 3.50 4.95
CA TYR A 74 4.20 4.81 5.57
C TYR A 74 4.68 5.85 4.56
N THR A 75 3.96 6.95 4.43
CA THR A 75 4.40 8.17 3.73
C THR A 75 4.31 9.34 4.72
N GLY A 76 5.40 10.07 4.90
CA GLY A 76 5.48 11.19 5.84
C GLY A 76 4.82 12.44 5.29
N TYR A 77 5.41 13.01 4.26
CA TYR A 77 4.92 14.19 3.56
C TYR A 77 5.00 13.97 2.05
N ASP A 78 3.88 14.17 1.37
CA ASP A 78 3.80 14.18 -0.07
C ASP A 78 2.98 15.38 -0.56
N ARG A 79 3.07 15.71 -1.85
CA ARG A 79 2.07 16.58 -2.48
C ARG A 79 1.00 15.74 -3.18
N ASP A 80 1.39 14.67 -3.87
CA ASP A 80 0.43 13.81 -4.57
C ASP A 80 0.76 12.33 -4.36
N THR A 81 0.06 11.63 -3.45
CA THR A 81 0.14 10.16 -3.35
C THR A 81 -0.89 9.49 -4.26
N ARG A 82 -0.42 8.63 -5.18
CA ARG A 82 -1.27 7.70 -5.93
C ARG A 82 -0.87 6.26 -5.71
N LEU A 83 -1.85 5.43 -5.40
CA LEU A 83 -1.55 4.07 -5.03
C LEU A 83 -2.57 3.08 -5.56
N GLY A 84 -2.06 2.05 -6.24
CA GLY A 84 -2.79 0.88 -6.69
C GLY A 84 -2.22 -0.37 -6.04
N ILE A 85 -2.99 -1.00 -5.15
CA ILE A 85 -2.64 -2.30 -4.54
C ILE A 85 -3.61 -3.36 -5.09
N TYR A 86 -3.08 -4.41 -5.71
CA TYR A 86 -3.83 -5.58 -6.18
C TYR A 86 -3.25 -6.84 -5.56
N ARG A 87 -3.94 -7.44 -4.59
CA ARG A 87 -3.38 -8.51 -3.77
C ARG A 87 -4.32 -9.70 -3.62
N TYR A 88 -3.73 -10.89 -3.65
CA TYR A 88 -4.42 -12.13 -3.38
C TYR A 88 -3.69 -12.91 -2.30
N SER A 89 -4.44 -13.47 -1.36
CA SER A 89 -3.93 -14.45 -0.42
C SER A 89 -4.84 -15.67 -0.36
N GLY A 90 -4.26 -16.87 -0.32
CA GLY A 90 -5.04 -18.09 -0.14
C GLY A 90 -5.76 -18.15 1.21
N TYR A 91 -5.26 -17.45 2.25
CA TYR A 91 -5.87 -17.48 3.58
C TYR A 91 -6.03 -16.08 4.19
N LEU A 92 -4.94 -15.39 4.53
CA LEU A 92 -4.95 -14.10 5.22
C LEU A 92 -4.33 -12.99 4.37
N LEU A 93 -5.02 -11.86 4.27
CA LEU A 93 -4.51 -10.65 3.63
C LEU A 93 -4.64 -9.46 4.59
N PHE A 94 -3.51 -8.85 4.92
CA PHE A 94 -3.44 -7.59 5.68
C PHE A 94 -2.85 -6.50 4.81
N VAL A 95 -3.54 -5.36 4.76
CA VAL A 95 -3.06 -4.17 4.05
C VAL A 95 -3.24 -2.97 4.95
N SER A 96 -2.13 -2.37 5.36
CA SER A 96 -2.10 -1.14 6.17
C SER A 96 -1.41 -0.01 5.41
N MET A 97 -1.95 1.20 5.53
CA MET A 97 -1.25 2.40 5.08
C MET A 97 -1.43 3.53 6.07
N ASN A 98 -0.39 4.32 6.24
CA ASN A 98 -0.38 5.52 7.03
C ASN A 98 0.24 6.64 6.20
N ILE A 99 -0.52 7.71 6.00
CA ILE A 99 -0.14 8.90 5.25
C ILE A 99 -0.18 10.06 6.25
N GLY A 100 0.96 10.72 6.47
CA GLY A 100 1.07 11.82 7.42
C GLY A 100 0.42 13.09 6.91
N TYR A 101 1.02 13.69 5.88
CA TYR A 101 0.54 14.91 5.25
C TYR A 101 0.59 14.75 3.73
N ASP A 102 -0.53 14.99 3.06
CA ASP A 102 -0.60 15.05 1.61
C ASP A 102 -1.39 16.28 1.16
N ARG A 103 -1.26 16.68 -0.09
CA ARG A 103 -2.27 17.55 -0.69
C ARG A 103 -3.35 16.69 -1.31
N ASP A 104 -3.00 15.77 -2.20
CA ASP A 104 -3.96 14.96 -2.95
C ASP A 104 -3.66 13.46 -2.82
N THR A 105 -4.46 12.77 -2.02
CA THR A 105 -4.36 11.31 -1.84
C THR A 105 -5.35 10.58 -2.76
N ARG A 106 -4.87 9.66 -3.60
CA ARG A 106 -5.72 8.73 -4.37
C ARG A 106 -5.30 7.29 -4.18
N LEU A 107 -6.14 6.51 -3.51
CA LEU A 107 -5.85 5.09 -3.25
C LEU A 107 -6.93 4.21 -3.87
N GLY A 108 -6.49 3.26 -4.70
CA GLY A 108 -7.27 2.12 -5.16
C GLY A 108 -6.69 0.85 -4.55
N ARG A 109 -7.47 0.16 -3.73
CA ARG A 109 -7.11 -1.15 -3.18
C ARG A 109 -8.07 -2.19 -3.71
N TYR A 110 -7.50 -3.26 -4.25
CA TYR A 110 -8.17 -4.51 -4.55
C TYR A 110 -7.49 -5.62 -3.74
N GLY A 111 -8.23 -6.25 -2.85
CA GLY A 111 -7.76 -7.36 -2.05
C GLY A 111 -8.70 -8.55 -2.16
N GLN A 112 -8.16 -9.75 -2.27
CA GLN A 112 -8.94 -10.97 -2.15
C GLN A 112 -8.25 -11.93 -1.19
N SER A 113 -9.00 -12.52 -0.27
CA SER A 113 -8.52 -13.60 0.57
C SER A 113 -9.49 -14.78 0.66
N GLY A 114 -8.94 -15.98 0.84
CA GLY A 114 -9.75 -17.17 1.08
C GLY A 114 -10.45 -17.17 2.44
N TYR A 115 -9.92 -16.45 3.44
CA TYR A 115 -10.49 -16.44 4.80
C TYR A 115 -10.70 -15.04 5.36
N LEU A 116 -9.61 -14.32 5.65
CA LEU A 116 -9.65 -13.02 6.34
C LEU A 116 -8.99 -11.95 5.49
N LEU A 117 -9.68 -10.84 5.27
CA LEU A 117 -9.16 -9.62 4.66
C LEU A 117 -9.26 -8.49 5.68
N VAL A 118 -8.12 -7.89 6.02
CA VAL A 118 -8.05 -6.68 6.84
C VAL A 118 -7.42 -5.57 6.03
N VAL A 119 -8.14 -4.47 5.90
CA VAL A 119 -7.69 -3.26 5.23
C VAL A 119 -7.78 -2.12 6.23
N SER A 120 -6.63 -1.55 6.60
CA SER A 120 -6.56 -0.37 7.44
C SER A 120 -5.89 0.79 6.72
N MET A 121 -6.36 1.99 7.04
CA MET A 121 -5.81 3.22 6.52
C MET A 121 -5.88 4.34 7.54
N TYR A 122 -4.80 5.11 7.62
CA TYR A 122 -4.74 6.37 8.34
C TYR A 122 -4.28 7.47 7.39
N THR A 123 -4.99 8.60 7.36
CA THR A 123 -4.53 9.85 6.75
C THR A 123 -4.54 10.95 7.81
N GLY A 124 -3.44 11.69 7.95
CA GLY A 124 -3.29 12.71 8.98
C GLY A 124 -3.88 14.05 8.54
N TYR A 125 -3.31 14.65 7.50
CA TYR A 125 -3.71 15.95 6.95
C TYR A 125 -3.67 15.93 5.43
N ASP A 126 -4.83 15.87 4.80
CA ASP A 126 -4.99 15.93 3.35
C ASP A 126 -5.83 17.13 2.93
N ARG A 127 -5.70 17.58 1.68
CA ARG A 127 -6.67 18.51 1.09
C ARG A 127 -7.78 17.71 0.41
N ASP A 128 -7.40 16.79 -0.47
CA ASP A 128 -8.35 15.97 -1.21
C ASP A 128 -7.99 14.49 -1.07
N THR A 129 -8.90 13.68 -0.54
CA THR A 129 -8.72 12.23 -0.42
C THR A 129 -9.75 11.47 -1.26
N ARG A 130 -9.29 10.59 -2.15
CA ARG A 130 -10.17 9.65 -2.89
C ARG A 130 -9.76 8.21 -2.65
N LEU A 131 -10.70 7.42 -2.15
CA LEU A 131 -10.45 6.06 -1.72
C LEU A 131 -11.45 5.11 -2.34
N GLY A 132 -10.93 4.15 -3.08
CA GLY A 132 -11.67 2.98 -3.55
C GLY A 132 -11.09 1.73 -2.91
N ILE A 133 -11.87 1.05 -2.08
CA ILE A 133 -11.51 -0.24 -1.50
C ILE A 133 -12.48 -1.27 -2.08
N TYR A 134 -11.94 -2.21 -2.84
CA TYR A 134 -12.63 -3.43 -3.24
C TYR A 134 -12.00 -4.61 -2.52
N GLY A 135 -12.78 -5.34 -1.74
CA GLY A 135 -12.26 -6.41 -0.89
C GLY A 135 -13.18 -7.61 -0.84
N GLN A 136 -12.73 -8.78 -1.31
CA GLN A 136 -13.44 -10.04 -1.11
C GLN A 136 -12.74 -10.92 -0.09
N SER A 137 -13.51 -11.49 0.82
CA SER A 137 -13.04 -12.53 1.75
C SER A 137 -14.01 -13.69 1.76
N GLY A 138 -13.51 -14.92 1.87
CA GLY A 138 -14.39 -16.08 2.04
C GLY A 138 -15.19 -16.07 3.35
N TYR A 139 -14.67 -15.41 4.41
CA TYR A 139 -15.32 -15.42 5.72
C TYR A 139 -15.39 -14.03 6.38
N PHE A 140 -14.27 -13.32 6.48
CA PHE A 140 -14.20 -12.08 7.26
C PHE A 140 -13.55 -10.94 6.49
N LEU A 141 -14.28 -9.83 6.40
CA LEU A 141 -13.81 -8.56 5.85
C LEU A 141 -13.83 -7.49 6.93
N PHE A 142 -12.66 -6.91 7.23
CA PHE A 142 -12.53 -5.75 8.08
C PHE A 142 -11.93 -4.61 7.29
N VAL A 143 -12.64 -3.49 7.23
CA VAL A 143 -12.15 -2.25 6.65
C VAL A 143 -12.22 -1.16 7.71
N SER A 144 -11.07 -0.56 8.01
CA SER A 144 -10.98 0.57 8.92
C SER A 144 -10.27 1.74 8.25
N MET A 145 -10.82 2.93 8.44
CA MET A 145 -10.26 4.17 7.94
C MET A 145 -10.33 5.21 9.04
N ASN A 146 -9.22 5.88 9.28
CA ASN A 146 -9.12 7.02 10.15
C ASN A 146 -8.56 8.18 9.33
N ILE A 147 -9.34 9.25 9.25
CA ILE A 147 -9.01 10.44 8.49
C ILE A 147 -8.96 11.56 9.52
N GLY A 148 -7.80 12.19 9.66
CA GLY A 148 -7.59 13.32 10.54
C GLY A 148 -8.26 14.58 9.98
N TYR A 149 -7.45 15.53 9.52
CA TYR A 149 -7.96 16.71 8.84
C TYR A 149 -7.97 16.46 7.33
N ASP A 150 -9.15 16.58 6.74
CA ASP A 150 -9.32 16.52 5.28
C ASP A 150 -10.35 17.56 4.87
N ARG A 151 -10.10 18.26 3.76
CA ARG A 151 -11.07 19.22 3.25
C ARG A 151 -12.14 18.52 2.42
N ASP A 152 -11.75 17.58 1.56
CA ASP A 152 -12.65 16.92 0.62
C ASP A 152 -12.36 15.41 0.52
N THR A 153 -13.20 14.60 1.15
CA THR A 153 -13.07 13.12 1.13
C THR A 153 -14.13 12.47 0.24
N GLN A 154 -13.70 11.57 -0.65
CA GLN A 154 -14.56 10.65 -1.38
C GLN A 154 -14.21 9.19 -1.06
N LEU A 155 -15.19 8.43 -0.59
CA LEU A 155 -15.03 7.03 -0.18
C LEU A 155 -15.92 6.12 -1.02
N GLY A 156 -15.37 4.98 -1.45
CA GLY A 156 -16.12 3.86 -2.01
C GLY A 156 -15.56 2.55 -1.46
N ILE A 157 -16.39 1.80 -0.73
CA ILE A 157 -16.07 0.46 -0.26
C ILE A 157 -17.03 -0.52 -0.95
N TYR A 158 -16.46 -1.54 -1.55
CA TYR A 158 -17.15 -2.60 -2.28
C TYR A 158 -16.56 -3.95 -1.84
N GLY A 159 -17.38 -4.99 -1.76
CA GLY A 159 -16.96 -6.33 -1.37
C GLY A 159 -17.81 -7.43 -1.96
#